data_AF-A0A7V2IC23-F1
#
_entry.id   AF-A0A7V2IC23-F1
#
_cell.length_a   1.000
_cell.length_b   1.000
_cell.length_c   1.000
_cell.angle_alpha   90.00
_cell.angle_beta   90.00
_cell.angle_gamma   90.00
#
_symmetry.space_group_name_H-M   'P 1'
#
loop_
_entity.id
_entity.type
_entity.pdbx_description
1 polymer ?
#
loop_
_entity_poly.entity_id
_entity_poly.type
_entity_poly.pdbx_seq_one_letter_code
_entity_poly.pdbx_strand_id
1 'polypeptide(L)'
;MHPRGGPRRARGPSPRARRRPRGPPRVPRAAGRGAAVTVLQQAVLGLLLGGLYGLAAAGLSLIFGVLRVLNVAHGELIMLGGYGAFWLFALAGVDPFLALLVVVPAALLAGLALYAGLFRFVVAAEEETRIKNSLLIGF
;
A
#
# COMPACT_ATOMS: atom_id res chain seq x y z
N MET A 1 46.05 67.52 2.35
CA MET A 1 47.03 67.52 1.25
C MET A 1 48.45 67.50 1.85
N HIS A 2 49.13 66.34 1.83
CA HIS A 2 50.60 66.20 1.90
C HIS A 2 51.01 64.81 1.34
N PRO A 3 52.20 64.63 0.73
CA PRO A 3 52.39 63.76 -0.45
C PRO A 3 53.33 62.54 -0.28
N ARG A 4 53.22 61.63 -1.27
CA ARG A 4 54.24 60.81 -1.98
C ARG A 4 55.22 59.87 -1.23
N GLY A 5 55.25 58.61 -1.70
CA GLY A 5 56.49 57.91 -2.10
C GLY A 5 56.89 56.65 -1.30
N GLY A 6 56.81 55.46 -1.91
CA GLY A 6 57.20 54.15 -1.33
C GLY A 6 58.72 53.90 -1.22
N PRO A 7 59.18 52.66 -0.87
CA PRO A 7 59.39 51.65 -1.92
C PRO A 7 59.16 50.17 -1.52
N ARG A 8 58.65 49.43 -2.52
CA ARG A 8 59.00 48.06 -2.94
C ARG A 8 59.68 47.12 -1.92
N ARG A 9 58.96 46.07 -1.51
CA ARG A 9 59.55 44.72 -1.35
C ARG A 9 58.66 43.68 -2.00
N ALA A 10 59.11 43.24 -3.17
CA ALA A 10 58.67 42.02 -3.81
C ALA A 10 58.97 40.82 -2.90
N ARG A 11 57.94 40.10 -2.46
CA ARG A 11 58.09 38.69 -2.08
C ARG A 11 57.51 37.87 -3.21
N GLY A 12 58.40 37.16 -3.89
CA GLY A 12 58.10 36.36 -5.06
C GLY A 12 57.09 35.24 -4.79
N PRO A 13 56.50 34.69 -5.86
CA PRO A 13 55.54 33.59 -5.76
C PRO A 13 56.25 32.33 -5.25
N SER A 14 55.81 31.82 -4.09
CA SER A 14 56.31 30.56 -3.54
C SER A 14 56.14 29.42 -4.56
N PRO A 15 57.17 28.59 -4.80
CA PRO A 15 57.13 27.58 -5.84
C PRO A 15 56.11 26.49 -5.52
N ARG A 16 55.16 26.33 -6.44
CA ARG A 16 54.35 25.14 -6.73
C ARG A 16 54.82 23.89 -5.98
N ALA A 17 54.20 23.62 -4.82
CA ALA A 17 54.15 22.27 -4.27
C ALA A 17 53.35 21.41 -5.26
N ARG A 18 54.05 20.68 -6.12
CA ARG A 18 53.50 19.57 -6.92
C ARG A 18 52.89 18.56 -5.95
N ARG A 19 51.62 18.74 -5.61
CA ARG A 19 50.80 17.71 -4.99
C ARG A 19 50.72 16.57 -5.99
N ARG A 20 51.50 15.52 -5.76
CA ARG A 20 51.39 14.26 -6.49
C ARG A 20 49.92 13.82 -6.41
N PRO A 21 49.29 13.37 -7.51
CA PRO A 21 48.00 12.72 -7.41
C PRO A 21 48.18 11.50 -6.52
N ARG A 22 47.55 11.51 -5.33
CA ARG A 22 47.39 10.29 -4.53
C ARG A 22 46.61 9.31 -5.41
N GLY A 23 47.24 8.20 -5.81
CA GLY A 23 46.54 7.14 -6.50
C GLY A 23 45.31 6.71 -5.71
N PRO A 24 44.21 6.29 -6.36
CA PRO A 24 42.99 5.90 -5.66
C PRO A 24 43.32 4.79 -4.65
N PRO A 25 42.77 4.85 -3.42
CA PRO A 25 42.97 3.82 -2.42
C PRO A 25 42.52 2.48 -3.00
N ARG A 26 43.45 1.51 -3.05
CA ARG A 26 43.13 0.13 -3.44
C ARG A 26 42.27 -0.47 -2.33
N VAL A 27 40.96 -0.49 -2.56
CA VAL A 27 40.00 -1.19 -1.69
C VAL A 27 40.41 -2.66 -1.59
N PRO A 28 40.64 -3.21 -0.38
CA PRO A 28 40.92 -4.62 -0.19
C PRO A 28 39.76 -5.45 -0.75
N ARG A 29 40.04 -6.31 -1.74
CA ARG A 29 39.09 -7.29 -2.26
C ARG A 29 38.85 -8.40 -1.22
N ALA A 30 38.06 -8.11 -0.18
CA ALA A 30 37.46 -9.13 0.70
C ALA A 30 36.26 -9.82 0.01
N ALA A 31 36.37 -10.07 -1.30
CA ALA A 31 35.25 -10.41 -2.18
C ALA A 31 34.71 -11.83 -1.97
N GLY A 32 35.50 -12.77 -1.43
CA GLY A 32 35.11 -14.19 -1.32
C GLY A 32 34.23 -14.51 -0.11
N ARG A 33 34.65 -14.13 1.10
CA ARG A 33 33.85 -14.33 2.33
C ARG A 33 32.65 -13.37 2.41
N GLY A 34 32.83 -12.13 1.93
CA GLY A 34 31.75 -11.16 1.86
C GLY A 34 30.61 -11.62 0.96
N ALA A 35 30.91 -12.17 -0.22
CA ALA A 35 29.90 -12.67 -1.14
C ALA A 35 29.06 -13.80 -0.53
N ALA A 36 29.68 -14.79 0.12
CA ALA A 36 28.94 -15.88 0.76
C ALA A 36 27.99 -15.38 1.87
N VAL A 37 28.44 -14.41 2.68
CA VAL A 37 27.61 -13.79 3.73
C VAL A 37 26.47 -12.97 3.11
N THR A 38 26.73 -12.22 2.03
CA THR A 38 25.69 -11.46 1.32
C THR A 38 24.65 -12.37 0.67
N VAL A 39 25.07 -13.47 0.05
CA VAL A 39 24.16 -14.46 -0.54
C VAL A 39 23.27 -15.09 0.53
N LEU A 40 23.86 -15.49 1.66
CA LEU A 40 23.10 -16.04 2.78
C LEU A 40 22.09 -15.03 3.33
N GLN A 41 22.49 -13.77 3.48
CA GLN A 41 21.61 -12.69 3.95
C GLN A 41 20.43 -12.46 2.99
N GLN A 42 20.67 -12.45 1.67
CA GLN A 42 19.60 -12.27 0.68
C GLN A 42 18.67 -13.48 0.62
N ALA A 43 19.18 -14.70 0.79
CA ALA A 43 18.35 -15.90 0.88
C ALA A 43 17.42 -15.83 2.10
N VAL A 44 17.94 -15.43 3.27
CA VAL A 44 17.13 -15.26 4.49
C VAL A 44 16.08 -14.16 4.31
N LEU A 45 16.46 -12.99 3.77
CA LEU A 45 15.49 -11.92 3.50
C LEU A 45 14.41 -12.37 2.49
N GLY A 46 14.81 -13.06 1.43
CA GLY A 46 13.89 -13.60 0.43
C GLY A 46 12.93 -14.62 1.02
N LEU A 47 13.39 -15.48 1.92
CA LEU A 47 12.54 -16.44 2.63
C LEU A 47 11.57 -15.74 3.58
N LEU A 48 12.01 -14.71 4.30
CA LEU A 48 11.16 -13.94 5.22
C LEU A 48 10.07 -13.17 4.46
N LEU A 49 10.43 -12.45 3.41
CA LEU A 49 9.49 -11.71 2.57
C LEU A 49 8.57 -12.67 1.80
N GLY A 50 9.13 -13.75 1.26
CA GLY A 50 8.36 -14.81 0.59
C GLY A 50 7.37 -15.49 1.53
N GLY A 51 7.77 -15.76 2.78
CA GLY A 51 6.89 -16.28 3.82
C GLY A 51 5.79 -15.30 4.20
N LEU A 52 6.11 -14.00 4.34
CA LEU A 52 5.13 -12.95 4.60
C LEU A 52 4.08 -12.87 3.48
N TYR A 53 4.52 -12.81 2.22
CA TYR A 53 3.61 -12.76 1.07
C TYR A 53 2.87 -14.08 0.86
N GLY A 54 3.51 -15.22 1.11
CA GLY A 54 2.90 -16.54 1.05
C GLY A 54 1.80 -16.71 2.09
N LEU A 55 2.02 -16.24 3.32
CA LEU A 55 1.01 -16.24 4.37
C LEU A 55 -0.15 -15.29 4.03
N ALA A 56 0.14 -14.10 3.51
CA ALA A 56 -0.88 -13.17 3.05
C ALA A 56 -1.75 -13.76 1.92
N ALA A 57 -1.12 -14.41 0.94
CA ALA A 57 -1.80 -15.09 -0.15
C ALA A 57 -2.63 -16.29 0.34
N ALA A 58 -2.10 -17.07 1.29
CA ALA A 58 -2.83 -18.17 1.91
C ALA A 58 -4.07 -17.67 2.68
N GLY A 59 -3.95 -16.56 3.41
CA GLY A 59 -5.08 -15.91 4.08
C GLY A 59 -6.16 -15.47 3.08
N LEU A 60 -5.77 -14.83 1.98
CA LEU A 60 -6.70 -14.42 0.92
C LEU A 60 -7.36 -15.63 0.24
N SER A 61 -6.58 -16.69 -0.02
CA SER A 61 -7.08 -17.94 -0.57
C SER A 61 -8.07 -18.63 0.37
N LEU A 62 -7.86 -18.56 1.69
CA LEU A 62 -8.79 -19.11 2.67
C LEU A 62 -10.11 -18.35 2.70
N ILE A 63 -10.04 -17.01 2.69
CA ILE A 63 -11.21 -16.13 2.63
C ILE A 63 -12.07 -16.48 1.42
N PHE A 64 -11.50 -16.53 0.22
CA PHE A 64 -12.27 -16.86 -0.99
C PHE A 64 -12.61 -18.35 -1.12
N GLY A 65 -11.77 -19.25 -0.62
CA GLY A 65 -12.00 -20.69 -0.66
C GLY A 65 -13.17 -21.15 0.21
N VAL A 66 -13.38 -20.50 1.37
CA VAL A 66 -14.49 -20.83 2.27
C VAL A 66 -15.75 -20.03 1.94
N LEU A 67 -15.64 -18.75 1.55
CA LEU A 67 -16.81 -17.90 1.30
C LEU A 67 -17.59 -18.26 0.03
N ARG A 68 -17.01 -19.02 -0.93
CA ARG A 68 -17.62 -19.42 -2.23
C ARG A 68 -18.17 -18.29 -3.11
N VAL A 69 -18.24 -17.05 -2.61
CA VAL A 69 -18.81 -15.87 -3.25
C VAL A 69 -17.85 -14.69 -3.04
N LEU A 70 -17.39 -14.10 -4.14
CA LEU A 70 -16.60 -12.87 -4.14
C LEU A 70 -17.57 -11.68 -3.98
N ASN A 71 -17.55 -11.02 -2.82
CA ASN A 71 -18.37 -9.83 -2.58
C ASN A 71 -17.76 -8.61 -3.27
N VAL A 72 -18.13 -8.38 -4.54
CA VAL A 72 -17.69 -7.21 -5.33
C VAL A 72 -18.24 -5.90 -4.75
N ALA A 73 -19.41 -5.95 -4.12
CA ALA A 73 -20.06 -4.79 -3.51
C ALA A 73 -19.29 -4.21 -2.31
N HIS A 74 -18.31 -4.94 -1.77
CA HIS A 74 -17.54 -4.46 -0.63
C HIS A 74 -16.81 -3.14 -0.93
N GLY A 75 -16.17 -3.02 -2.09
CA GLY A 75 -15.46 -1.79 -2.49
C GLY A 75 -16.41 -0.64 -2.82
N GLU A 76 -17.51 -0.93 -3.50
CA GLU A 76 -18.50 0.05 -3.91
C GLU A 76 -19.24 0.64 -2.71
N LEU A 77 -19.59 -0.18 -1.71
CA LEU A 77 -20.23 0.27 -0.47
C LEU A 77 -19.28 1.16 0.37
N ILE A 78 -17.98 0.82 0.43
CA ILE A 78 -16.99 1.66 1.10
C ILE A 78 -16.87 3.02 0.40
N MET A 79 -16.80 3.02 -0.93
CA MET A 79 -16.76 4.27 -1.71
C MET A 79 -18.03 5.10 -1.49
N LEU A 80 -19.20 4.48 -1.48
CA LEU A 80 -20.48 5.16 -1.25
C LEU A 80 -20.52 5.82 0.13
N GLY A 81 -20.03 5.14 1.17
CA GLY A 81 -19.85 5.71 2.50
C GLY A 81 -18.88 6.89 2.50
N GLY A 82 -17.72 6.74 1.85
CA GLY A 82 -16.74 7.83 1.70
C GLY A 82 -17.34 9.08 1.02
N TYR A 83 -18.10 8.89 -0.07
CA TYR A 83 -18.83 9.97 -0.70
C TYR A 83 -19.90 10.58 0.21
N GLY A 84 -20.62 9.76 0.98
CA GLY A 84 -21.58 10.26 1.98
C GLY A 84 -20.91 11.19 2.99
N ALA A 85 -19.74 10.81 3.51
CA ALA A 85 -18.95 11.66 4.42
C ALA A 85 -18.45 12.93 3.72
N PHE A 86 -17.99 12.82 2.48
CA PHE A 86 -17.58 13.98 1.67
C PHE A 86 -18.72 14.98 1.46
N TRP A 87 -19.92 14.50 1.12
CA TRP A 87 -21.08 15.37 0.92
C TRP A 87 -21.56 16.02 2.22
N LEU A 88 -21.52 15.30 3.35
CA LEU A 88 -21.80 15.86 4.68
C LEU A 88 -20.81 16.98 5.04
N PHE A 89 -19.53 16.77 4.74
CA PHE A 89 -18.52 17.82 4.92
C PHE A 89 -18.75 19.00 3.96
N ALA A 90 -19.00 18.74 2.68
CA ALA A 90 -19.13 19.78 1.66
C ALA A 90 -20.41 20.63 1.80
N LEU A 91 -21.53 20.03 2.23
CA LEU A 91 -22.82 20.71 2.33
C LEU A 91 -23.07 21.28 3.73
N ALA A 92 -22.68 20.57 4.79
CA ALA A 92 -23.00 20.92 6.17
C ALA A 92 -21.77 21.33 6.99
N GLY A 93 -20.56 21.30 6.42
CA GLY A 93 -19.32 21.67 7.12
C GLY A 93 -18.97 20.73 8.27
N VAL A 94 -19.60 19.55 8.34
CA VAL A 94 -19.41 18.59 9.43
C VAL A 94 -18.03 17.96 9.29
N ASP A 95 -17.26 17.97 10.38
CA ASP A 95 -15.93 17.36 10.40
C ASP A 95 -16.00 15.89 9.91
N PRO A 96 -15.08 15.44 9.04
CA PRO A 96 -15.12 14.09 8.45
C PRO A 96 -15.19 12.97 9.49
N PHE A 97 -14.59 13.15 10.67
CA PHE A 97 -14.66 12.17 11.76
C PHE A 97 -16.03 12.12 12.43
N LEU A 98 -16.72 13.26 12.54
CA LEU A 98 -18.11 13.30 13.01
C LEU A 98 -19.08 12.79 11.93
N ALA A 99 -18.80 13.07 10.66
CA ALA A 99 -19.61 12.57 9.55
C ALA A 99 -19.64 11.04 9.50
N LEU A 100 -18.53 10.37 9.85
CA LEU A 100 -18.47 8.91 9.98
C LEU A 100 -19.50 8.36 10.98
N LEU A 101 -19.78 9.06 12.08
CA LEU A 101 -20.75 8.63 13.08
C LEU A 101 -22.18 8.57 12.52
N VAL A 102 -22.48 9.37 11.49
CA VAL A 102 -23.78 9.39 10.81
C VAL A 102 -23.79 8.45 9.60
N VAL A 103 -22.71 8.46 8.83
CA VAL A 103 -22.58 7.70 7.58
C VAL A 103 -22.53 6.20 7.83
N VAL A 104 -21.83 5.74 8.87
CA VAL A 104 -21.75 4.31 9.20
C VAL A 104 -23.12 3.70 9.51
N PRO A 105 -23.94 4.26 10.42
CA PRO A 105 -25.30 3.74 10.64
C PRO A 105 -26.21 3.90 9.42
N ALA A 106 -26.09 4.99 8.65
CA ALA A 106 -26.85 5.15 7.42
C ALA A 106 -26.50 4.07 6.37
N ALA A 107 -25.22 3.76 6.20
CA ALA A 107 -24.74 2.71 5.31
C ALA A 107 -25.18 1.31 5.78
N LEU A 108 -25.21 1.06 7.08
CA LEU A 108 -25.76 -0.17 7.67
C LEU A 108 -27.25 -0.33 7.35
N LEU A 109 -28.04 0.73 7.54
CA LEU A 109 -29.47 0.70 7.22
C LEU A 109 -29.71 0.47 5.72
N ALA A 110 -28.93 1.13 4.86
CA ALA A 110 -28.97 0.92 3.41
C ALA A 110 -28.61 -0.54 3.04
N GLY A 111 -27.57 -1.10 3.67
CA GLY A 111 -27.19 -2.51 3.49
C GLY A 111 -28.29 -3.47 3.95
N LEU A 112 -28.95 -3.18 5.07
CA LEU A 112 -30.07 -4.00 5.58
C LEU A 112 -31.28 -3.94 4.65
N ALA A 113 -31.58 -2.76 4.10
CA ALA A 113 -32.64 -2.59 3.10
C ALA A 113 -32.34 -3.36 1.81
N LEU A 114 -31.08 -3.32 1.32
CA LEU A 114 -30.64 -4.12 0.17
C LEU A 114 -30.75 -5.62 0.45
N TYR A 115 -30.36 -6.07 1.65
CA TYR A 115 -30.50 -7.47 2.05
C TYR A 115 -31.98 -7.91 2.07
N ALA A 116 -32.85 -7.11 2.69
CA ALA A 116 -34.28 -7.42 2.82
C ALA A 116 -35.02 -7.37 1.47
N GLY A 117 -34.67 -6.43 0.59
CA GLY A 117 -35.33 -6.23 -0.69
C GLY A 117 -34.80 -7.13 -1.81
N LEU A 118 -33.48 -7.18 -1.98
CA LEU A 118 -32.85 -7.85 -3.12
C LEU A 118 -32.45 -9.29 -2.77
N PHE A 119 -31.72 -9.48 -1.67
CA PHE A 119 -31.17 -10.81 -1.34
C PHE A 119 -32.28 -11.79 -0.98
N ARG A 120 -33.25 -11.37 -0.16
CA ARG A 120 -34.42 -12.21 0.18
C ARG A 120 -35.26 -12.55 -1.05
N PHE A 121 -35.41 -11.62 -1.99
CA PHE A 121 -36.19 -11.85 -3.21
C PHE A 121 -35.48 -12.81 -4.17
N VAL A 122 -34.17 -12.63 -4.39
CA VAL A 122 -33.38 -13.48 -5.29
C VAL A 122 -33.30 -14.92 -4.78
N VAL A 123 -33.06 -15.11 -3.47
CA VAL A 123 -33.02 -16.46 -2.87
C VAL A 123 -34.40 -17.14 -2.94
N ALA A 124 -35.49 -16.40 -2.69
CA ALA A 124 -36.84 -16.94 -2.78
C ALA A 124 -37.23 -17.37 -4.21
N ALA A 125 -36.76 -16.64 -5.24
CA ALA A 125 -37.05 -16.98 -6.63
C ALA A 125 -36.33 -18.27 -7.11
N GLU A 126 -35.19 -18.62 -6.52
CA GLU A 126 -34.44 -19.82 -6.86
C GLU A 126 -35.06 -21.11 -6.28
N GLU A 127 -35.65 -21.04 -5.07
CA GLU A 127 -36.30 -22.18 -4.43
C GLU A 127 -37.53 -22.67 -5.19
N GLU A 128 -38.35 -21.76 -5.73
CA GLU A 128 -39.56 -22.13 -6.47
C GLU A 128 -39.23 -22.95 -7.74
N THR A 129 -38.12 -22.65 -8.39
CA THR A 129 -37.68 -23.33 -9.62
C THR A 129 -37.00 -24.67 -9.32
N ARG A 130 -36.21 -24.73 -8.23
CA ARG A 130 -35.52 -25.96 -7.81
C ARG A 130 -36.46 -27.04 -7.29
N ILE A 131 -37.52 -26.64 -6.55
CA ILE A 131 -38.52 -27.58 -6.03
C ILE A 131 -39.32 -28.22 -7.17
N LYS A 132 -39.71 -27.45 -8.19
CA LYS A 132 -40.45 -27.96 -9.35
C LYS A 132 -39.64 -28.95 -10.19
N ASN A 133 -38.35 -28.68 -10.44
CA ASN A 133 -37.49 -29.58 -11.22
C ASN A 133 -37.06 -30.85 -10.46
N SER A 134 -36.89 -30.78 -9.15
CA SER A 134 -36.59 -31.96 -8.32
C SER A 134 -37.79 -32.90 -8.19
N LEU A 135 -39.02 -32.37 -8.19
CA LEU A 135 -40.24 -33.18 -8.21
C LEU A 135 -40.46 -33.87 -9.57
N LEU A 136 -39.88 -33.34 -10.65
CA LEU A 136 -40.00 -33.90 -12.00
C LEU A 136 -39.05 -35.10 -12.26
N ILE A 137 -37.98 -35.24 -11.48
CA ILE A 137 -36.98 -36.33 -11.61
C ILE A 137 -37.31 -37.52 -10.70
N GLY A 138 -38.23 -37.35 -9.76
CA GLY A 138 -38.60 -38.35 -8.74
C GLY A 138 -39.77 -39.26 -9.08
N PHE A 139 -40.37 -39.14 -10.28
CA PHE A 139 -41.46 -40.01 -10.75
C PHE A 139 -41.12 -40.66 -12.08
#